data_AF-A0A934VS13-F1
#
_entry.id   AF-A0A934VS13-F1
#
_cell.length_a   1.000
_cell.length_b   1.000
_cell.length_c   1.000
_cell.angle_alpha   90.00
_cell.angle_beta   90.00
_cell.angle_gamma   90.00
#
_symmetry.space_group_name_H-M   'P 1'
#
loop_
_entity.id
_entity.type
_entity.pdbx_description
1 polymer ?
#
loop_
_entity_poly.entity_id
_entity_poly.type
_entity_poly.pdbx_seq_one_letter_code
_entity_poly.pdbx_strand_id
1 'polypeptide(L)'
;MLFNYRYVSHPIETFQVWLDHLVKSVWCRNDGAPYSIDLLHPDLKGVILDIYNTEEDTTKGKTGDWLYGPVQRIDALFQIKLDTLQRTQVGNWYDHNNDIEALCGNDPKKIPGTYADLRAINADLEKELKDFCKSLFTDVIHLKAVTRRTAEIDSHYDAFVTVNDEGKCPYCGYGDIKGLCHSKREAYDHFLPKGTYPFNSVNFRNLAPMCHECNSSYKLQKDPVRHIDPLHIAKTSTRRKAFYSYATASSDISIDIAFITTDIAKLDKTDISLTITASGRDEEVESWKDVFGIEERYKAKCCAKNDGMAWLSRVVEEYENYGLTRQKMLEAELRAAQSKPWNDVNFLKGPFLVACQKAGLI
;
A
#
# COMPACT_ATOMS: atom_id res chain seq x y z
N MET A 1 -9.96 4.42 -0.38
CA MET A 1 -9.64 4.31 1.06
C MET A 1 -10.64 5.15 1.83
N LEU A 2 -11.05 4.70 3.01
CA LEU A 2 -12.09 5.35 3.80
C LEU A 2 -11.56 6.47 4.71
N PHE A 3 -10.29 6.41 5.08
CA PHE A 3 -9.54 7.46 5.74
C PHE A 3 -8.07 7.33 5.34
N ASN A 4 -7.25 8.33 5.66
CA ASN A 4 -5.84 8.32 5.31
C ASN A 4 -4.99 8.09 6.56
N TYR A 5 -3.83 7.46 6.38
CA TYR A 5 -2.81 7.48 7.40
C TYR A 5 -2.12 8.85 7.44
N ARG A 6 -1.68 9.23 8.63
CA ARG A 6 -0.70 10.30 8.82
C ARG A 6 0.68 9.73 8.59
N TYR A 7 1.44 10.36 7.70
CA TYR A 7 2.84 9.98 7.45
C TYR A 7 3.70 10.25 8.69
N VAL A 8 4.62 9.34 8.98
CA VAL A 8 5.56 9.46 10.10
C VAL A 8 6.98 9.48 9.55
N SER A 9 7.66 10.63 9.65
CA SER A 9 9.08 10.68 9.31
C SER A 9 9.90 9.96 10.38
N HIS A 10 10.89 9.19 9.95
CA HIS A 10 11.64 8.29 10.83
C HIS A 10 13.06 8.03 10.30
N PRO A 11 14.05 7.77 11.16
CA PRO A 11 15.45 7.55 10.74
C PRO A 11 15.67 6.43 9.71
N ILE A 12 14.73 5.49 9.60
CA ILE A 12 14.76 4.43 8.57
C ILE A 12 14.79 5.00 7.13
N GLU A 13 14.25 6.20 6.92
CA GLU A 13 14.24 6.90 5.63
C GLU A 13 15.63 7.31 5.15
N THR A 14 16.63 7.33 6.03
CA THR A 14 18.04 7.52 5.66
C THR A 14 18.50 6.51 4.61
N PHE A 15 17.89 5.32 4.58
CA PHE A 15 18.18 4.33 3.54
C PHE A 15 17.84 4.85 2.13
N GLN A 16 16.77 5.64 1.97
CA GLN A 16 16.41 6.26 0.70
C GLN A 16 17.49 7.25 0.24
N VAL A 17 18.09 8.02 1.16
CA VAL A 17 19.18 8.98 0.85
C VAL A 17 20.39 8.26 0.24
N TRP A 18 20.72 7.07 0.75
CA TRP A 18 21.81 6.28 0.18
C TRP A 18 21.49 5.80 -1.23
N LEU A 19 20.23 5.42 -1.49
CA LEU A 19 19.79 5.04 -2.82
C LEU A 19 19.74 6.23 -3.78
N ASP A 20 19.36 7.42 -3.31
CA ASP A 20 19.37 8.64 -4.11
C ASP A 20 20.78 8.89 -4.64
N HIS A 21 21.78 8.82 -3.75
CA HIS A 21 23.20 8.96 -4.12
C HIS A 21 23.67 7.82 -5.04
N LEU A 22 23.34 6.57 -4.70
CA LEU A 22 23.73 5.41 -5.50
C LEU A 22 23.22 5.50 -6.95
N VAL A 23 21.94 5.82 -7.13
CA VAL A 23 21.36 5.87 -8.48
C VAL A 23 21.86 7.11 -9.22
N LYS A 24 21.80 8.30 -8.60
CA LYS A 24 22.05 9.56 -9.30
C LYS A 24 23.53 9.87 -9.47
N SER A 25 24.33 9.64 -8.43
CA SER A 25 25.75 10.03 -8.40
C SER A 25 26.68 8.91 -8.82
N VAL A 26 26.28 7.64 -8.64
CA VAL A 26 27.14 6.49 -8.96
C VAL A 26 26.73 5.86 -10.29
N TRP A 27 25.55 5.25 -10.38
CA TRP A 27 25.15 4.52 -11.59
C TRP A 27 24.88 5.44 -12.79
N CYS A 28 24.21 6.58 -12.59
CA CYS A 28 23.90 7.51 -13.67
C CYS A 28 25.04 8.48 -14.01
N ARG A 29 26.26 8.28 -13.49
CA ARG A 29 27.42 9.13 -13.79
C ARG A 29 27.81 9.05 -15.27
N ASN A 30 28.45 10.11 -15.77
CA ASN A 30 28.88 10.26 -17.16
C ASN A 30 30.38 10.61 -17.29
N ASP A 31 31.18 10.39 -16.25
CA ASP A 31 32.59 10.76 -16.20
C ASP A 31 33.54 9.69 -16.79
N GLY A 32 33.02 8.48 -17.06
CA GLY A 32 33.81 7.35 -17.56
C GLY A 32 34.78 6.74 -16.54
N ALA A 33 34.70 7.15 -15.27
CA ALA A 33 35.57 6.64 -14.22
C ALA A 33 35.20 5.18 -13.87
N PRO A 34 36.20 4.29 -13.66
CA PRO A 34 35.96 2.95 -13.13
C PRO A 34 35.23 3.00 -11.78
N TYR A 35 34.44 1.97 -11.49
CA TYR A 35 33.81 1.83 -10.19
C TYR A 35 34.86 1.81 -9.07
N SER A 36 34.62 2.62 -8.04
CA SER A 36 35.30 2.54 -6.75
C SER A 36 34.26 2.60 -5.63
N ILE A 37 34.51 1.88 -4.53
CA ILE A 37 33.69 1.99 -3.32
C ILE A 37 33.70 3.42 -2.74
N ASP A 38 34.71 4.22 -3.08
CA ASP A 38 34.81 5.63 -2.68
C ASP A 38 33.79 6.54 -3.37
N LEU A 39 33.13 6.05 -4.43
CA LEU A 39 32.03 6.77 -5.07
C LEU A 39 30.74 6.72 -4.24
N LEU A 40 30.62 5.79 -3.29
CA LEU A 40 29.40 5.58 -2.52
C LEU A 40 29.21 6.67 -1.44
N HIS A 41 27.96 6.82 -0.99
CA HIS A 41 27.66 7.61 0.19
C HIS A 41 28.49 7.11 1.39
N PRO A 42 29.09 7.96 2.24
CA PRO A 42 29.98 7.54 3.32
C PRO A 42 29.38 6.46 4.23
N ASP A 43 28.11 6.59 4.59
CA ASP A 43 27.42 5.59 5.40
C ASP A 43 27.19 4.27 4.64
N LEU A 44 26.81 4.31 3.36
CA LEU A 44 26.62 3.10 2.55
C LEU A 44 27.96 2.36 2.34
N LYS A 45 29.04 3.11 2.12
CA LYS A 45 30.40 2.57 2.14
C LYS A 45 30.70 1.91 3.49
N GLY A 46 30.39 2.58 4.60
CA GLY A 46 30.54 2.02 5.95
C GLY A 46 29.73 0.73 6.15
N VAL A 47 28.48 0.67 5.68
CA VAL A 47 27.64 -0.53 5.70
C VAL A 47 28.31 -1.69 4.96
N ILE A 48 28.76 -1.44 3.73
CA ILE A 48 29.40 -2.46 2.91
C ILE A 48 30.69 -2.95 3.56
N LEU A 49 31.52 -2.03 4.06
CA LEU A 49 32.76 -2.38 4.75
C LEU A 49 32.48 -3.18 6.03
N ASP A 50 31.47 -2.81 6.81
CA ASP A 50 31.08 -3.56 8.00
C ASP A 50 30.66 -4.99 7.64
N ILE A 51 29.84 -5.16 6.60
CA ILE A 51 29.41 -6.49 6.12
C ILE A 51 30.61 -7.34 5.69
N TYR A 52 31.61 -6.73 5.05
CA TYR A 52 32.85 -7.44 4.65
C TYR A 52 33.82 -7.70 5.81
N ASN A 53 33.92 -6.78 6.78
CA ASN A 53 34.92 -6.82 7.85
C ASN A 53 34.45 -7.60 9.08
N THR A 54 33.18 -7.96 9.20
CA THR A 54 32.73 -8.85 10.28
C THR A 54 33.21 -10.29 10.03
N GLU A 55 34.28 -10.68 10.71
CA GLU A 55 34.93 -12.01 10.74
C GLU A 55 34.05 -13.17 11.30
N GLU A 56 32.74 -13.17 11.14
CA GLU A 56 31.85 -14.22 11.70
C GLU A 56 31.19 -15.16 10.67
N ASP A 57 31.56 -15.08 9.40
CA ASP A 57 30.94 -15.88 8.33
C ASP A 57 31.80 -17.07 7.83
N THR A 58 32.72 -17.54 8.68
CA THR A 58 33.52 -18.76 8.42
C THR A 58 32.84 -20.05 8.91
N THR A 59 31.68 -19.99 9.57
CA THR A 59 30.95 -21.19 10.05
C THR A 59 29.47 -21.31 9.62
N LYS A 60 28.94 -20.39 8.82
CA LYS A 60 27.74 -20.60 8.00
C LYS A 60 28.01 -19.94 6.65
N GLY A 61 27.89 -20.70 5.56
CA GLY A 61 28.36 -20.26 4.24
C GLY A 61 27.91 -18.85 3.89
N LYS A 62 28.85 -18.03 3.40
CA LYS A 62 28.68 -16.64 2.92
C LYS A 62 27.22 -16.18 2.93
N THR A 63 26.83 -15.41 3.94
CA THR A 63 25.67 -14.54 3.85
C THR A 63 25.77 -13.80 2.51
N GLY A 64 24.69 -13.86 1.73
CA GLY A 64 24.72 -13.41 0.34
C GLY A 64 25.27 -12.00 0.21
N ASP A 65 26.13 -11.76 -0.79
CA ASP A 65 26.56 -10.41 -1.15
C ASP A 65 25.37 -9.68 -1.80
N TRP A 66 24.61 -8.96 -0.97
CA TRP A 66 23.42 -8.21 -1.39
C TRP A 66 23.72 -6.80 -1.87
N LEU A 67 24.91 -6.27 -1.56
CA LEU A 67 25.24 -4.86 -1.78
C LEU A 67 26.42 -4.68 -2.73
N TYR A 68 27.64 -5.01 -2.34
CA TYR A 68 28.82 -4.60 -3.12
C TYR A 68 28.89 -5.24 -4.50
N GLY A 69 28.76 -6.57 -4.58
CA GLY A 69 28.78 -7.28 -5.85
C GLY A 69 27.65 -6.81 -6.78
N PRO A 70 26.38 -6.80 -6.31
CA PRO A 70 25.27 -6.23 -7.08
C PRO A 70 25.50 -4.77 -7.51
N VAL A 71 25.94 -3.90 -6.60
CA VAL A 71 26.22 -2.48 -6.90
C VAL A 71 27.28 -2.34 -7.98
N GLN A 72 28.38 -3.08 -7.88
CA GLN A 72 29.46 -3.07 -8.87
C GLN A 72 29.00 -3.60 -10.23
N ARG A 73 28.20 -4.69 -10.27
CA ARG A 73 27.69 -5.26 -11.52
C ARG A 73 26.70 -4.33 -12.20
N ILE A 74 25.76 -3.76 -11.45
CA ILE A 74 24.80 -2.78 -11.96
C ILE A 74 25.57 -1.57 -12.50
N ASP A 75 26.56 -1.07 -11.76
CA ASP A 75 27.39 0.04 -12.23
C ASP A 75 28.06 -0.27 -13.57
N ALA A 76 28.70 -1.44 -13.69
CA ALA A 76 29.33 -1.86 -14.94
C ALA A 76 28.31 -1.90 -16.10
N LEU A 77 27.08 -2.37 -15.86
CA LEU A 77 26.02 -2.37 -16.88
C LEU A 77 25.60 -0.94 -17.27
N PHE A 78 25.42 -0.04 -16.31
CA PHE A 78 25.13 1.37 -16.59
C PHE A 78 26.24 2.06 -17.39
N GLN A 79 27.51 1.75 -17.11
CA GLN A 79 28.64 2.39 -17.78
C GLN A 79 28.92 1.79 -19.17
N ILE A 80 28.74 0.48 -19.34
CA ILE A 80 29.10 -0.24 -20.58
C ILE A 80 27.92 -0.36 -21.56
N LYS A 81 26.68 -0.49 -21.06
CA LYS A 81 25.51 -0.83 -21.89
C LYS A 81 24.58 0.35 -22.16
N LEU A 82 24.64 1.41 -21.36
CA LEU A 82 23.78 2.58 -21.51
C LEU A 82 24.55 3.77 -22.05
N ASP A 83 23.89 4.54 -22.91
CA ASP A 83 24.35 5.88 -23.28
C ASP A 83 23.89 6.95 -22.27
N THR A 84 24.36 8.18 -22.46
CA THR A 84 24.04 9.32 -21.58
C THR A 84 22.55 9.64 -21.52
N LEU A 85 21.81 9.48 -22.63
CA LEU A 85 20.37 9.75 -22.68
C LEU A 85 19.60 8.67 -21.91
N GLN A 86 19.97 7.40 -22.08
CA GLN A 86 19.40 6.28 -21.34
C GLN A 86 19.68 6.39 -19.84
N ARG A 87 20.90 6.74 -19.43
CA ARG A 87 21.22 6.99 -18.01
C ARG A 87 20.38 8.13 -17.43
N THR A 88 20.24 9.23 -18.18
CA THR A 88 19.37 10.34 -17.79
C THR A 88 17.91 9.89 -17.64
N GLN A 89 17.41 9.08 -18.57
CA GLN A 89 16.05 8.55 -18.52
C GLN A 89 15.82 7.62 -17.32
N VAL A 90 16.79 6.76 -16.98
CA VAL A 90 16.70 5.91 -15.79
C VAL A 90 16.72 6.76 -14.51
N GLY A 91 17.53 7.83 -14.47
CA GLY A 91 17.49 8.82 -13.38
C GLY A 91 16.12 9.51 -13.25
N ASN A 92 15.49 9.88 -14.36
CA ASN A 92 14.13 10.44 -14.34
C ASN A 92 13.10 9.40 -13.85
N TRP A 93 13.22 8.14 -14.28
CA TRP A 93 12.36 7.07 -13.78
C TRP A 93 12.54 6.81 -12.30
N TYR A 94 13.77 6.92 -11.77
CA TYR A 94 14.02 6.86 -10.34
C TYR A 94 13.23 7.92 -9.57
N ASP A 95 13.29 9.17 -10.04
CA ASP A 95 12.55 10.29 -9.42
C ASP A 95 11.03 10.10 -9.52
N HIS A 96 10.54 9.72 -10.69
CA HIS A 96 9.11 9.53 -10.92
C HIS A 96 8.55 8.34 -10.12
N ASN A 97 9.26 7.22 -10.06
CA ASN A 97 8.83 6.03 -9.31
C ASN A 97 8.79 6.26 -7.80
N ASN A 98 9.53 7.25 -7.30
CA ASN A 98 9.54 7.61 -5.88
C ASN A 98 8.57 8.73 -5.52
N ASP A 99 7.93 9.37 -6.50
CA ASP A 99 6.89 10.39 -6.31
C ASP A 99 5.49 9.74 -6.27
N ILE A 100 5.26 8.95 -5.22
CA ILE A 100 4.07 8.08 -5.10
C ILE A 100 2.77 8.86 -5.15
N GLU A 101 2.71 10.02 -4.52
CA GLU A 101 1.53 10.87 -4.51
C GLU A 101 1.20 11.40 -5.91
N ALA A 102 2.19 11.88 -6.65
CA ALA A 102 1.97 12.35 -8.01
C ALA A 102 1.60 11.21 -8.97
N LEU A 103 2.14 10.01 -8.77
CA LEU A 103 1.73 8.82 -9.51
C LEU A 103 0.26 8.47 -9.23
N CYS A 104 -0.17 8.49 -7.96
CA CYS A 104 -1.56 8.28 -7.54
C CYS A 104 -2.49 9.38 -8.08
N GLY A 105 -2.01 10.62 -8.18
CA GLY A 105 -2.74 11.74 -8.78
C GLY A 105 -2.82 11.70 -10.31
N ASN A 106 -2.22 10.69 -10.95
CA ASN A 106 -2.11 10.57 -12.40
C ASN A 106 -1.46 11.81 -13.05
N ASP A 107 -0.42 12.39 -12.42
CA ASP A 107 0.26 13.58 -12.95
C ASP A 107 0.90 13.26 -14.31
N PRO A 108 0.55 13.98 -15.41
CA PRO A 108 1.10 13.73 -16.74
C PRO A 108 2.60 14.02 -16.85
N LYS A 109 3.18 14.79 -15.92
CA LYS A 109 4.62 15.10 -15.88
C LYS A 109 5.44 14.02 -15.18
N LYS A 110 4.79 13.08 -14.49
CA LYS A 110 5.42 12.01 -13.72
C LYS A 110 5.16 10.68 -14.41
N ILE A 111 6.03 10.36 -15.37
CA ILE A 111 5.95 9.11 -16.15
C ILE A 111 6.84 8.06 -15.48
N PRO A 112 6.26 7.04 -14.83
CA PRO A 112 7.04 6.03 -14.14
C PRO A 112 7.73 5.10 -15.13
N GLY A 113 8.92 4.62 -14.77
CA GLY A 113 9.59 3.52 -15.46
C GLY A 113 9.19 2.19 -14.87
N THR A 114 9.17 1.13 -15.68
CA THR A 114 8.90 -0.24 -15.25
C THR A 114 10.09 -1.14 -15.53
N TYR A 115 10.08 -2.35 -14.95
CA TYR A 115 11.05 -3.37 -15.37
C TYR A 115 10.91 -3.72 -16.86
N ALA A 116 9.71 -3.65 -17.45
CA ALA A 116 9.57 -3.88 -18.89
C ALA A 116 10.33 -2.82 -19.71
N ASP A 117 10.31 -1.56 -19.27
CA ASP A 117 11.06 -0.47 -19.91
C ASP A 117 12.58 -0.66 -19.75
N LEU A 118 13.03 -1.06 -18.56
CA LEU A 118 14.44 -1.41 -18.32
C LEU A 118 14.88 -2.57 -19.21
N ARG A 119 14.05 -3.61 -19.38
CA ARG A 119 14.34 -4.75 -20.25
C ARG A 119 14.47 -4.34 -21.71
N ALA A 120 13.67 -3.37 -22.16
CA ALA A 120 13.77 -2.83 -23.51
C ALA A 120 15.09 -2.09 -23.76
N ILE A 121 15.70 -1.51 -22.72
CA ILE A 121 17.07 -0.96 -22.77
C ILE A 121 18.10 -2.10 -22.74
N ASN A 122 18.05 -2.95 -21.71
CA ASN A 122 18.97 -4.06 -21.54
C ASN A 122 18.41 -5.12 -20.57
N ALA A 123 18.32 -6.37 -21.03
CA ALA A 123 17.73 -7.46 -20.24
C ALA A 123 18.57 -7.86 -19.01
N ASP A 124 19.90 -7.82 -19.11
CA ASP A 124 20.78 -8.13 -17.97
C ASP A 124 20.64 -7.07 -16.87
N LEU A 125 20.55 -5.79 -17.26
CA LEU A 125 20.30 -4.68 -16.35
C LEU A 125 18.96 -4.82 -15.65
N GLU A 126 17.89 -5.15 -16.38
CA GLU A 126 16.59 -5.41 -15.76
C GLU A 126 16.67 -6.49 -14.68
N LYS A 127 17.32 -7.62 -15.02
CA LYS A 127 17.47 -8.73 -14.09
C LYS A 127 18.25 -8.33 -12.84
N GLU A 128 19.44 -7.73 -12.99
CA GLU A 128 20.27 -7.34 -11.84
C GLU A 128 19.59 -6.26 -10.98
N LEU A 129 18.96 -5.25 -11.60
CA LEU A 129 18.22 -4.22 -10.86
C LEU A 129 17.01 -4.81 -10.13
N LYS A 130 16.30 -5.77 -10.72
CA LYS A 130 15.14 -6.41 -10.10
C LYS A 130 15.53 -7.25 -8.90
N ASP A 131 16.58 -8.05 -9.04
CA ASP A 131 17.12 -8.86 -7.95
C ASP A 131 17.62 -7.95 -6.80
N PHE A 132 18.34 -6.87 -7.13
CA PHE A 132 18.79 -5.88 -6.16
C PHE A 132 17.64 -5.14 -5.48
N CYS A 133 16.71 -4.54 -6.23
CA CYS A 133 15.60 -3.77 -5.65
C CYS A 133 14.71 -4.66 -4.76
N LYS A 134 14.56 -5.94 -5.10
CA LYS A 134 13.86 -6.92 -4.26
C LYS A 134 14.60 -7.14 -2.94
N SER A 135 15.92 -7.38 -2.99
CA SER A 135 16.72 -7.65 -1.80
C SER A 135 16.76 -6.47 -0.82
N LEU A 136 16.63 -5.23 -1.32
CA LEU A 136 16.62 -4.04 -0.46
C LEU A 136 15.60 -4.15 0.69
N PHE A 137 14.38 -4.58 0.38
CA PHE A 137 13.31 -4.72 1.38
C PHE A 137 13.29 -6.10 2.04
N THR A 138 13.67 -7.18 1.35
CA THR A 138 13.58 -8.54 1.91
C THR A 138 14.75 -8.90 2.81
N ASP A 139 15.92 -8.32 2.56
CA ASP A 139 17.17 -8.73 3.20
C ASP A 139 17.93 -7.52 3.77
N VAL A 140 18.25 -6.53 2.94
CA VAL A 140 19.19 -5.45 3.29
C VAL A 140 18.68 -4.57 4.43
N ILE A 141 17.39 -4.20 4.42
CA ILE A 141 16.79 -3.34 5.46
C ILE A 141 16.86 -3.95 6.86
N HIS A 142 17.08 -5.27 6.98
CA HIS A 142 17.18 -6.00 8.24
C HIS A 142 18.63 -6.25 8.70
N LEU A 143 19.63 -5.87 7.90
CA LEU A 143 21.03 -6.08 8.26
C LEU A 143 21.43 -5.13 9.39
N LYS A 144 22.08 -5.67 10.43
CA LYS A 144 22.58 -4.86 11.57
C LYS A 144 23.48 -3.70 11.13
N ALA A 145 24.28 -3.89 10.08
CA ALA A 145 25.13 -2.83 9.53
C ALA A 145 24.29 -1.64 9.02
N VAL A 146 23.12 -1.92 8.44
CA VAL A 146 22.14 -0.92 7.96
C VAL A 146 21.41 -0.31 9.15
N THR A 147 20.79 -1.12 10.01
CA THR A 147 19.88 -0.63 11.05
C THR A 147 20.58 0.17 12.14
N ARG A 148 21.88 -0.07 12.39
CA ARG A 148 22.73 0.76 13.26
C ARG A 148 22.93 2.19 12.75
N ARG A 149 22.78 2.42 11.44
CA ARG A 149 22.92 3.73 10.79
C ARG A 149 21.59 4.33 10.33
N THR A 150 20.52 3.54 10.36
CA THR A 150 19.16 3.98 10.03
C THR A 150 18.24 3.72 11.22
N ALA A 151 17.35 2.74 11.13
CA ALA A 151 16.58 2.18 12.23
C ALA A 151 15.99 0.82 11.81
N GLU A 152 15.54 0.05 12.79
CA GLU A 152 14.76 -1.17 12.56
C GLU A 152 13.36 -0.84 12.01
N ILE A 153 12.84 -1.68 11.11
CA ILE A 153 11.48 -1.53 10.58
C ILE A 153 10.40 -1.64 11.67
N ASP A 154 10.66 -2.40 12.73
CA ASP A 154 9.74 -2.56 13.85
C ASP A 154 9.64 -1.26 14.66
N SER A 155 10.76 -0.53 14.84
CA SER A 155 10.76 0.81 15.46
C SER A 155 9.93 1.81 14.64
N HIS A 156 10.01 1.74 13.30
CA HIS A 156 9.14 2.56 12.45
C HIS A 156 7.67 2.16 12.61
N TYR A 157 7.37 0.86 12.70
CA TYR A 157 5.99 0.40 12.90
C TYR A 157 5.40 0.91 14.22
N ASP A 158 6.17 0.84 15.32
CA ASP A 158 5.75 1.37 16.61
C ASP A 158 5.45 2.87 16.55
N ALA A 159 6.33 3.66 15.93
CA ALA A 159 6.11 5.09 15.70
C ALA A 159 4.88 5.34 14.82
N PHE A 160 4.69 4.52 13.78
CA PHE A 160 3.55 4.60 12.87
C PHE A 160 2.22 4.37 13.60
N VAL A 161 2.08 3.28 14.37
CA VAL A 161 0.82 2.93 15.04
C VAL A 161 0.55 3.78 16.28
N THR A 162 1.57 4.43 16.82
CA THR A 162 1.41 5.48 17.85
C THR A 162 0.68 6.70 17.29
N VAL A 163 0.96 7.06 16.04
CA VAL A 163 0.34 8.21 15.37
C VAL A 163 -0.97 7.84 14.69
N ASN A 164 -1.08 6.61 14.18
CA ASN A 164 -2.22 6.07 13.46
C ASN A 164 -2.95 5.02 14.33
N ASP A 165 -3.57 5.49 15.40
CA ASP A 165 -4.10 4.67 16.50
C ASP A 165 -5.56 4.21 16.32
N GLU A 166 -6.19 4.52 15.18
CA GLU A 166 -7.56 4.09 14.84
C GLU A 166 -7.74 2.56 14.93
N GLY A 167 -6.64 1.80 14.77
CA GLY A 167 -6.65 0.34 14.88
C GLY A 167 -7.41 -0.38 13.77
N LYS A 168 -7.88 0.35 12.76
CA LYS A 168 -8.59 -0.18 11.58
C LYS A 168 -7.81 0.08 10.31
N CYS A 169 -8.02 -0.81 9.34
CA CYS A 169 -7.40 -0.76 8.02
C CYS A 169 -8.15 0.26 7.14
N PRO A 170 -7.52 1.34 6.67
CA PRO A 170 -8.17 2.39 5.89
C PRO A 170 -8.68 1.90 4.53
N TYR A 171 -8.15 0.78 4.04
CA TYR A 171 -8.50 0.23 2.73
C TYR A 171 -9.86 -0.46 2.74
N CYS A 172 -10.24 -1.17 3.81
CA CYS A 172 -11.56 -1.82 3.92
C CYS A 172 -12.47 -1.26 5.00
N GLY A 173 -11.92 -0.52 5.97
CA GLY A 173 -12.64 0.10 7.09
C GLY A 173 -12.92 -0.81 8.27
N TYR A 174 -12.72 -2.13 8.15
CA TYR A 174 -13.11 -3.07 9.21
C TYR A 174 -12.05 -4.10 9.63
N GLY A 175 -11.04 -4.37 8.79
CA GLY A 175 -9.92 -5.21 9.20
C GLY A 175 -9.08 -4.49 10.24
N ASP A 176 -8.58 -5.20 11.24
CA ASP A 176 -7.77 -4.59 12.29
C ASP A 176 -6.34 -4.30 11.82
N ILE A 177 -5.72 -3.29 12.43
CA ILE A 177 -4.29 -3.03 12.38
C ILE A 177 -3.74 -3.21 13.79
N LYS A 178 -2.74 -4.09 13.93
CA LYS A 178 -2.12 -4.39 15.23
C LYS A 178 -1.41 -3.16 15.80
N GLY A 179 -1.90 -2.63 16.92
CA GLY A 179 -1.23 -1.56 17.66
C GLY A 179 -0.12 -2.07 18.60
N LEU A 180 0.44 -1.17 19.42
CA LEU A 180 1.58 -1.41 20.34
C LEU A 180 1.39 -2.57 21.34
N CYS A 181 0.15 -2.96 21.63
CA CYS A 181 -0.15 -4.07 22.54
C CYS A 181 0.01 -5.46 21.89
N HIS A 182 0.49 -5.54 20.65
CA HIS A 182 0.74 -6.79 19.94
C HIS A 182 2.23 -7.06 19.79
N SER A 183 2.65 -8.32 19.94
CA SER A 183 4.02 -8.75 19.65
C SER A 183 4.31 -8.98 18.16
N LYS A 184 3.30 -8.76 17.31
CA LYS A 184 3.33 -8.93 15.86
C LYS A 184 2.76 -7.67 15.21
N ARG A 185 3.24 -7.37 14.02
CA ARG A 185 2.78 -6.26 13.20
C ARG A 185 2.12 -6.74 11.91
N GLU A 186 1.38 -5.85 11.27
CA GLU A 186 1.00 -6.05 9.87
C GLU A 186 2.22 -5.99 8.95
N ALA A 187 2.11 -6.68 7.80
CA ALA A 187 3.04 -6.48 6.72
C ALA A 187 2.88 -5.07 6.14
N TYR A 188 3.99 -4.47 5.72
CA TYR A 188 3.96 -3.29 4.86
C TYR A 188 3.65 -3.74 3.44
N ASP A 189 2.53 -3.27 2.92
CA ASP A 189 2.22 -3.41 1.50
C ASP A 189 3.02 -2.38 0.69
N HIS A 190 3.52 -2.81 -0.47
CA HIS A 190 4.05 -1.92 -1.51
C HIS A 190 2.86 -1.42 -2.33
N PHE A 191 2.35 -0.23 -2.01
CA PHE A 191 1.11 0.29 -2.59
C PHE A 191 1.17 0.27 -4.12
N LEU A 192 2.22 0.86 -4.69
CA LEU A 192 2.65 0.58 -6.05
C LEU A 192 3.52 -0.69 -6.08
N PRO A 193 3.18 -1.72 -6.87
CA PRO A 193 3.86 -3.01 -6.82
C PRO A 193 5.35 -2.94 -7.14
N LYS A 194 6.19 -3.36 -6.19
CA LYS A 194 7.65 -3.49 -6.37
C LYS A 194 8.07 -4.48 -7.47
N GLY A 195 7.15 -5.33 -7.95
CA GLY A 195 7.38 -6.25 -9.06
C GLY A 195 7.23 -5.59 -10.44
N THR A 196 6.58 -4.42 -10.50
CA THR A 196 6.34 -3.64 -11.72
C THR A 196 7.27 -2.44 -11.79
N TYR A 197 7.37 -1.69 -10.69
CA TYR A 197 8.13 -0.44 -10.61
C TYR A 197 9.48 -0.68 -9.90
N PRO A 198 10.63 -0.42 -10.55
CA PRO A 198 11.92 -0.38 -9.87
C PRO A 198 11.99 0.80 -8.90
N PHE A 199 12.98 0.75 -8.00
CA PHE A 199 13.40 1.85 -7.13
C PHE A 199 12.46 2.29 -6.00
N ASN A 200 11.23 1.76 -5.91
CA ASN A 200 10.25 2.15 -4.89
C ASN A 200 10.09 1.15 -3.74
N SER A 201 10.99 0.16 -3.64
CA SER A 201 10.84 -0.99 -2.73
C SER A 201 11.09 -0.65 -1.25
N VAL A 202 11.89 0.37 -0.97
CA VAL A 202 12.16 0.86 0.40
C VAL A 202 11.74 2.32 0.60
N ASN A 203 10.97 2.87 -0.33
CA ASN A 203 10.37 4.18 -0.18
C ASN A 203 9.19 4.09 0.79
N PHE A 204 9.33 4.65 2.00
CA PHE A 204 8.29 4.59 3.03
C PHE A 204 7.02 5.36 2.67
N ARG A 205 7.06 6.23 1.65
CA ARG A 205 5.87 6.83 1.05
C ARG A 205 5.08 5.85 0.19
N ASN A 206 5.68 4.75 -0.25
CA ASN A 206 5.05 3.64 -0.97
C ASN A 206 4.67 2.47 -0.04
N LEU A 207 5.17 2.46 1.20
CA LEU A 207 4.98 1.38 2.15
C LEU A 207 3.92 1.77 3.17
N ALA A 208 2.85 0.98 3.28
CA ALA A 208 1.80 1.22 4.26
C ALA A 208 1.36 -0.08 4.95
N PRO A 209 1.20 -0.08 6.29
CA PRO A 209 0.57 -1.19 6.99
C PRO A 209 -0.84 -1.44 6.46
N MET A 210 -1.15 -2.70 6.20
CA MET A 210 -2.41 -3.10 5.62
C MET A 210 -2.84 -4.43 6.23
N CYS A 211 -4.13 -4.58 6.55
CA CYS A 211 -4.63 -5.85 7.08
C CYS A 211 -4.41 -7.00 6.09
N HIS A 212 -4.31 -8.23 6.62
CA HIS A 212 -4.04 -9.42 5.82
C HIS A 212 -4.98 -9.57 4.61
N GLU A 213 -6.29 -9.41 4.80
CA GLU A 213 -7.24 -9.55 3.69
C GLU A 213 -7.01 -8.53 2.58
N CYS A 214 -6.82 -7.25 2.93
CA CYS A 214 -6.56 -6.22 1.93
C CYS A 214 -5.26 -6.49 1.17
N ASN A 215 -4.19 -6.86 1.87
CA ASN A 215 -2.85 -7.03 1.29
C ASN A 215 -2.74 -8.36 0.51
N SER A 216 -3.00 -9.47 1.20
CA SER A 216 -2.66 -10.82 0.77
C SER A 216 -3.81 -11.60 0.10
N SER A 217 -5.05 -11.12 0.19
CA SER A 217 -6.20 -11.76 -0.49
C SER A 217 -6.67 -10.94 -1.70
N TYR A 218 -6.85 -9.63 -1.55
CA TYR A 218 -7.48 -8.79 -2.57
C TYR A 218 -6.48 -8.00 -3.43
N LYS A 219 -5.59 -7.21 -2.81
CA LYS A 219 -4.66 -6.35 -3.57
C LYS A 219 -3.62 -7.17 -4.30
N LEU A 220 -2.93 -8.09 -3.62
CA LEU A 220 -1.85 -8.90 -4.21
C LEU A 220 -0.83 -8.03 -4.96
N GLN A 221 -0.68 -8.24 -6.26
CA GLN A 221 0.19 -7.47 -7.16
C GLN A 221 -0.60 -6.51 -8.07
N LYS A 222 -1.89 -6.27 -7.81
CA LYS A 222 -2.69 -5.30 -8.56
C LYS A 222 -2.05 -3.91 -8.43
N ASP A 223 -2.07 -3.19 -9.53
CA ASP A 223 -1.57 -1.82 -9.61
C ASP A 223 -2.71 -0.82 -9.34
N PRO A 224 -2.63 0.02 -8.30
CA PRO A 224 -3.65 1.03 -8.07
C PRO A 224 -3.76 2.04 -9.22
N VAL A 225 -2.64 2.40 -9.86
CA VAL A 225 -2.60 3.47 -10.87
C VAL A 225 -2.76 2.97 -12.30
N ARG A 226 -2.97 1.66 -12.50
CA ARG A 226 -3.26 1.05 -13.80
C ARG A 226 -4.18 -0.16 -13.64
N HIS A 227 -5.24 -0.25 -14.44
CA HIS A 227 -5.96 -1.51 -14.55
C HIS A 227 -5.16 -2.45 -15.48
N ILE A 228 -4.93 -3.69 -15.06
CA ILE A 228 -4.28 -4.68 -15.91
C ILE A 228 -5.20 -5.88 -15.97
N ASP A 229 -5.90 -6.03 -17.09
CA ASP A 229 -6.58 -7.28 -17.41
C ASP A 229 -5.54 -8.26 -17.99
N PRO A 230 -5.23 -9.38 -17.31
CA PRO A 230 -4.26 -10.36 -17.79
C PRO A 230 -4.62 -10.95 -19.16
N LEU A 231 -5.91 -10.96 -19.53
CA LEU A 231 -6.39 -11.45 -20.82
C LEU A 231 -6.37 -10.37 -21.91
N HIS A 232 -6.31 -9.09 -21.54
CA HIS A 232 -6.38 -7.95 -22.45
C HIS A 232 -5.36 -6.84 -22.11
N ILE A 233 -4.10 -7.22 -21.87
CA ILE A 233 -3.02 -6.33 -21.39
C ILE A 233 -2.85 -5.08 -22.28
N ALA A 234 -2.87 -5.24 -23.61
CA ALA A 234 -2.69 -4.13 -24.54
C ALA A 234 -3.87 -3.13 -24.59
N LYS A 235 -5.06 -3.52 -24.11
CA LYS A 235 -6.28 -2.68 -24.12
C LYS A 235 -6.60 -2.02 -22.79
N THR A 236 -5.95 -2.43 -21.69
CA THR A 236 -6.33 -2.00 -20.33
C THR A 236 -5.30 -1.15 -19.59
N SER A 237 -4.08 -0.99 -20.14
CA SER A 237 -2.92 -0.33 -19.50
C SER A 237 -2.97 1.22 -19.41
N THR A 238 -4.16 1.83 -19.39
CA THR A 238 -4.26 3.28 -19.19
C THR A 238 -4.01 3.64 -17.74
N ARG A 239 -3.18 4.67 -17.50
CA ARG A 239 -3.01 5.23 -16.16
C ARG A 239 -4.33 5.80 -15.64
N ARG A 240 -4.59 5.60 -14.35
CA ARG A 240 -5.74 6.12 -13.62
C ARG A 240 -5.33 6.70 -12.28
N LYS A 241 -6.16 7.57 -11.71
CA LYS A 241 -5.98 8.04 -10.34
C LYS A 241 -6.28 6.96 -9.30
N ALA A 242 -5.64 7.08 -8.15
CA ALA A 242 -5.86 6.25 -6.96
C ALA A 242 -5.79 7.11 -5.70
N PHE A 243 -6.48 6.68 -4.63
CA PHE A 243 -6.30 7.29 -3.32
C PHE A 243 -4.87 7.02 -2.81
N TYR A 244 -4.14 8.07 -2.46
CA TYR A 244 -2.82 7.97 -1.84
C TYR A 244 -2.93 7.74 -0.33
N SER A 245 -2.15 6.78 0.21
CA SER A 245 -2.28 6.30 1.60
C SER A 245 -2.02 7.37 2.65
N TYR A 246 -1.18 8.35 2.30
CA TYR A 246 -0.74 9.43 3.16
C TYR A 246 -1.24 10.80 2.70
N ALA A 247 -2.28 10.84 1.87
CA ALA A 247 -2.86 12.09 1.39
C ALA A 247 -3.33 12.96 2.56
N THR A 248 -3.10 14.28 2.47
CA THR A 248 -3.59 15.23 3.47
C THR A 248 -5.09 15.48 3.36
N ALA A 249 -5.62 15.46 2.12
CA ALA A 249 -7.04 15.61 1.84
C ALA A 249 -7.80 14.32 2.14
N SER A 250 -8.90 14.44 2.90
CA SER A 250 -9.85 13.36 3.16
C SER A 250 -10.30 12.67 1.86
N SER A 251 -10.65 11.39 1.96
CA SER A 251 -11.24 10.68 0.83
C SER A 251 -12.68 11.09 0.56
N ASP A 252 -13.39 11.62 1.57
CA ASP A 252 -14.79 12.06 1.51
C ASP A 252 -15.72 11.03 0.85
N ILE A 253 -15.45 9.74 1.13
CA ILE A 253 -16.26 8.64 0.63
C ILE A 253 -17.59 8.59 1.38
N SER A 254 -18.69 8.64 0.64
CA SER A 254 -20.03 8.32 1.10
C SER A 254 -20.48 6.95 0.59
N ILE A 255 -21.20 6.22 1.42
CA ILE A 255 -21.77 4.91 1.09
C ILE A 255 -23.28 4.97 1.29
N ASP A 256 -24.00 4.60 0.25
CA ASP A 256 -25.44 4.46 0.25
C ASP A 256 -25.82 3.03 -0.16
N ILE A 257 -26.82 2.48 0.53
CA ILE A 257 -27.33 1.13 0.29
C ILE A 257 -28.83 1.23 -0.04
N ALA A 258 -29.26 0.44 -1.02
CA ALA A 258 -30.66 0.18 -1.30
C ALA A 258 -30.87 -1.31 -1.54
N PHE A 259 -32.02 -1.82 -1.10
CA PHE A 259 -32.45 -3.18 -1.40
C PHE A 259 -33.36 -3.19 -2.63
N ILE A 260 -33.09 -4.13 -3.51
CA ILE A 260 -33.86 -4.37 -4.74
C ILE A 260 -35.01 -5.37 -4.45
N THR A 261 -34.81 -6.25 -3.45
CA THR A 261 -35.80 -7.23 -3.01
C THR A 261 -36.68 -6.72 -1.88
N THR A 262 -37.84 -7.35 -1.72
CA THR A 262 -38.71 -7.22 -0.54
C THR A 262 -38.58 -8.38 0.44
N ASP A 263 -38.00 -9.53 0.03
CA ASP A 263 -37.77 -10.70 0.91
C ASP A 263 -36.38 -10.61 1.58
N ILE A 264 -36.29 -9.71 2.57
CA ILE A 264 -35.01 -9.41 3.23
C ILE A 264 -34.56 -10.56 4.15
N ALA A 265 -35.45 -11.46 4.54
CA ALA A 265 -35.10 -12.66 5.30
C ALA A 265 -34.18 -13.61 4.51
N LYS A 266 -34.11 -13.46 3.19
CA LYS A 266 -33.23 -14.22 2.29
C LYS A 266 -32.31 -13.31 1.46
N LEU A 267 -31.94 -12.16 2.01
CA LEU A 267 -31.14 -11.15 1.31
C LEU A 267 -29.85 -11.74 0.71
N ASP A 268 -29.75 -11.72 -0.62
CA ASP A 268 -28.53 -12.09 -1.34
C ASP A 268 -27.73 -10.85 -1.77
N LYS A 269 -26.46 -11.04 -2.11
CA LYS A 269 -25.59 -9.98 -2.67
C LYS A 269 -26.20 -9.32 -3.90
N THR A 270 -26.94 -10.07 -4.74
CA THR A 270 -27.60 -9.52 -5.93
C THR A 270 -28.75 -8.58 -5.61
N ASP A 271 -29.32 -8.69 -4.40
CA ASP A 271 -30.43 -7.85 -3.95
C ASP A 271 -29.98 -6.51 -3.39
N ILE A 272 -28.66 -6.27 -3.31
CA ILE A 272 -28.06 -5.07 -2.73
C ILE A 272 -27.49 -4.20 -3.84
N SER A 273 -28.06 -3.00 -3.97
CA SER A 273 -27.43 -1.89 -4.68
C SER A 273 -26.55 -1.11 -3.71
N LEU A 274 -25.26 -1.03 -4.02
CA LEU A 274 -24.26 -0.31 -3.23
C LEU A 274 -23.75 0.87 -4.08
N THR A 275 -24.01 2.08 -3.62
CA THR A 275 -23.53 3.30 -4.25
C THR A 275 -22.42 3.89 -3.39
N ILE A 276 -21.23 4.05 -3.98
CA ILE A 276 -20.07 4.65 -3.31
C ILE A 276 -19.70 5.89 -4.10
N THR A 277 -19.62 7.04 -3.44
CA THR A 277 -19.30 8.31 -4.09
C THR A 277 -18.23 9.07 -3.32
N ALA A 278 -17.42 9.85 -4.04
CA ALA A 278 -16.52 10.85 -3.48
C ALA A 278 -16.45 12.01 -4.49
N SER A 279 -16.85 13.21 -4.08
CA SER A 279 -17.06 14.32 -5.02
C SER A 279 -15.79 14.65 -5.82
N GLY A 280 -15.86 14.53 -7.14
CA GLY A 280 -14.74 14.79 -8.06
C GLY A 280 -13.63 13.72 -8.09
N ARG A 281 -13.86 12.56 -7.45
CA ARG A 281 -12.87 11.50 -7.26
C ARG A 281 -13.34 10.13 -7.74
N ASP A 282 -14.19 10.12 -8.77
CA ASP A 282 -14.82 8.89 -9.30
C ASP A 282 -13.77 7.85 -9.73
N GLU A 283 -12.67 8.30 -10.34
CA GLU A 283 -11.58 7.43 -10.78
C GLU A 283 -10.83 6.79 -9.60
N GLU A 284 -10.59 7.54 -8.52
CA GLU A 284 -10.04 6.99 -7.28
C GLU A 284 -10.98 6.00 -6.58
N VAL A 285 -12.29 6.23 -6.64
CA VAL A 285 -13.31 5.30 -6.11
C VAL A 285 -13.29 3.99 -6.90
N GLU A 286 -13.29 4.05 -8.23
CA GLU A 286 -13.29 2.84 -9.06
C GLU A 286 -11.99 2.04 -8.92
N SER A 287 -10.83 2.70 -8.89
CA SER A 287 -9.56 2.01 -8.62
C SER A 287 -9.53 1.36 -7.24
N TRP A 288 -10.05 2.02 -6.22
CA TRP A 288 -10.16 1.46 -4.87
C TRP A 288 -11.08 0.25 -4.81
N LYS A 289 -12.25 0.30 -5.47
CA LYS A 289 -13.19 -0.82 -5.56
C LYS A 289 -12.57 -2.03 -6.24
N ASP A 290 -11.90 -1.82 -7.37
CA ASP A 290 -11.21 -2.86 -8.14
C ASP A 290 -10.07 -3.51 -7.33
N VAL A 291 -9.15 -2.69 -6.80
CA VAL A 291 -7.96 -3.19 -6.10
C VAL A 291 -8.33 -3.99 -4.85
N PHE A 292 -9.31 -3.53 -4.07
CA PHE A 292 -9.62 -4.11 -2.76
C PHE A 292 -10.91 -4.93 -2.69
N GLY A 293 -11.58 -5.13 -3.83
CA GLY A 293 -12.82 -5.94 -3.93
C GLY A 293 -13.97 -5.38 -3.10
N ILE A 294 -14.11 -4.07 -3.03
CA ILE A 294 -14.95 -3.40 -2.01
C ILE A 294 -16.43 -3.77 -2.14
N GLU A 295 -16.98 -3.75 -3.36
CA GLU A 295 -18.40 -4.04 -3.55
C GLU A 295 -18.77 -5.43 -3.06
N GLU A 296 -18.02 -6.44 -3.50
CA GLU A 296 -18.23 -7.83 -3.11
C GLU A 296 -18.20 -7.98 -1.58
N ARG A 297 -17.17 -7.40 -0.95
CA ARG A 297 -16.92 -7.53 0.49
C ARG A 297 -17.98 -6.84 1.33
N TYR A 298 -18.43 -5.65 0.91
CA TYR A 298 -19.46 -4.91 1.65
C TYR A 298 -20.83 -5.56 1.51
N LYS A 299 -21.20 -6.02 0.30
CA LYS A 299 -22.43 -6.81 0.11
C LYS A 299 -22.39 -8.11 0.91
N ALA A 300 -21.26 -8.81 0.93
CA ALA A 300 -21.09 -10.01 1.76
C ALA A 300 -21.29 -9.73 3.26
N LYS A 301 -20.77 -8.62 3.78
CA LYS A 301 -21.02 -8.20 5.17
C LYS A 301 -22.49 -7.89 5.45
N CYS A 302 -23.17 -7.22 4.53
CA CYS A 302 -24.59 -6.92 4.67
C CYS A 302 -25.45 -8.20 4.73
N CYS A 303 -25.09 -9.24 3.99
CA CYS A 303 -25.81 -10.53 3.99
C CYS A 303 -25.41 -11.47 5.15
N ALA A 304 -24.29 -11.22 5.83
CA ALA A 304 -23.75 -12.17 6.79
C ALA A 304 -24.55 -12.22 8.10
N LYS A 305 -24.75 -13.43 8.61
CA LYS A 305 -25.53 -13.72 9.83
C LYS A 305 -25.09 -12.90 11.05
N ASN A 306 -23.78 -12.77 11.25
CA ASN A 306 -23.18 -12.11 12.41
C ASN A 306 -22.74 -10.66 12.12
N ASP A 307 -23.10 -10.11 10.96
CA ASP A 307 -22.86 -8.73 10.58
C ASP A 307 -24.22 -8.08 10.26
N GLY A 308 -24.54 -7.84 8.98
CA GLY A 308 -25.76 -7.11 8.59
C GLY A 308 -27.05 -7.69 9.16
N MET A 309 -27.21 -9.01 9.18
CA MET A 309 -28.41 -9.63 9.76
C MET A 309 -28.47 -9.45 11.28
N ALA A 310 -27.33 -9.49 11.98
CA ALA A 310 -27.26 -9.20 13.41
C ALA A 310 -27.52 -7.71 13.70
N TRP A 311 -27.07 -6.80 12.83
CA TRP A 311 -27.38 -5.37 12.96
C TRP A 311 -28.88 -5.11 12.88
N LEU A 312 -29.58 -5.77 11.95
CA LEU A 312 -31.04 -5.68 11.85
C LEU A 312 -31.72 -6.29 13.07
N SER A 313 -31.39 -7.53 13.43
CA SER A 313 -31.98 -8.25 14.59
C SER A 313 -31.87 -7.43 15.88
N ARG A 314 -30.72 -6.77 16.12
CA ARG A 314 -30.56 -5.89 17.28
C ARG A 314 -31.64 -4.79 17.36
N VAL A 315 -32.05 -4.24 16.21
CA VAL A 315 -33.08 -3.19 16.16
C VAL A 315 -34.49 -3.77 16.22
N VAL A 316 -34.77 -4.90 15.56
CA VAL A 316 -36.15 -5.42 15.40
C VAL A 316 -36.57 -6.42 16.48
N GLU A 317 -35.61 -7.13 17.06
CA GLU A 317 -35.81 -8.19 18.07
C GLU A 317 -35.26 -7.78 19.44
N GLU A 318 -34.03 -7.25 19.51
CA GLU A 318 -33.38 -7.01 20.82
C GLU A 318 -33.78 -5.68 21.49
N TYR A 319 -34.54 -4.81 20.82
CA TYR A 319 -34.88 -3.47 21.34
C TYR A 319 -35.55 -3.50 22.73
N GLU A 320 -36.31 -4.55 23.02
CA GLU A 320 -37.00 -4.74 24.31
C GLU A 320 -36.02 -4.96 25.46
N ASN A 321 -34.87 -5.61 25.19
CA ASN A 321 -33.82 -5.82 26.18
C ASN A 321 -33.24 -4.50 26.70
N TYR A 322 -33.40 -3.42 25.94
CA TYR A 322 -32.95 -2.07 26.28
C TYR A 322 -34.08 -1.17 26.80
N GLY A 323 -35.32 -1.67 26.90
CA GLY A 323 -36.48 -0.87 27.29
C GLY A 323 -36.79 0.28 26.31
N LEU A 324 -36.41 0.13 25.04
CA LEU A 324 -36.61 1.14 23.99
C LEU A 324 -37.79 0.76 23.08
N THR A 325 -38.11 1.63 22.13
CA THR A 325 -38.90 1.26 20.94
C THR A 325 -37.94 0.95 19.79
N ARG A 326 -38.38 0.21 18.76
CA ARG A 326 -37.59 -0.04 17.54
C ARG A 326 -37.02 1.24 16.95
N GLN A 327 -37.85 2.28 16.82
CA GLN A 327 -37.44 3.59 16.31
C GLN A 327 -36.35 4.24 17.18
N LYS A 328 -36.48 4.21 18.51
CA LYS A 328 -35.44 4.75 19.41
C LYS A 328 -34.14 3.95 19.36
N MET A 329 -34.24 2.63 19.16
CA MET A 329 -33.06 1.77 19.00
C MET A 329 -32.35 2.07 17.67
N LEU A 330 -33.10 2.19 16.57
CA LEU A 330 -32.56 2.62 15.28
C LEU A 330 -31.84 3.97 15.39
N GLU A 331 -32.48 4.97 15.99
CA GLU A 331 -31.86 6.29 16.18
C GLU A 331 -30.58 6.23 17.02
N ALA A 332 -30.51 5.37 18.04
CA ALA A 332 -29.30 5.18 18.83
C ALA A 332 -28.18 4.57 17.99
N GLU A 333 -28.50 3.56 17.18
CA GLU A 333 -27.56 2.90 16.28
C GLU A 333 -27.06 3.86 15.17
N LEU A 334 -27.93 4.67 14.58
CA LEU A 334 -27.54 5.67 13.58
C LEU A 334 -26.67 6.79 14.18
N ARG A 335 -26.95 7.24 15.41
CA ARG A 335 -26.09 8.19 16.12
C ARG A 335 -24.71 7.60 16.42
N ALA A 336 -24.66 6.33 16.83
CA ALA A 336 -23.39 5.63 17.02
C ALA A 336 -22.64 5.52 15.69
N ALA A 337 -23.34 5.19 14.61
CA ALA A 337 -22.76 5.07 13.28
C ALA A 337 -22.11 6.36 12.78
N GLN A 338 -22.79 7.49 13.00
CA GLN A 338 -22.29 8.81 12.63
C GLN A 338 -21.11 9.27 13.49
N SER A 339 -21.16 9.03 14.81
CA SER A 339 -20.14 9.53 15.75
C SER A 339 -18.89 8.66 15.82
N LYS A 340 -19.01 7.37 15.50
CA LYS A 340 -17.96 6.36 15.58
C LYS A 340 -18.01 5.44 14.36
N PRO A 341 -17.68 5.92 13.15
CA PRO A 341 -17.83 5.16 11.90
C PRO A 341 -17.02 3.85 11.86
N TRP A 342 -15.90 3.77 12.57
CA TRP A 342 -15.03 2.60 12.52
C TRP A 342 -15.34 1.52 13.56
N ASN A 343 -16.10 1.88 14.60
CA ASN A 343 -16.58 0.92 15.61
C ASN A 343 -17.59 -0.02 14.95
N ASP A 344 -17.45 -1.33 15.15
CA ASP A 344 -18.41 -2.34 14.66
C ASP A 344 -18.86 -2.16 13.20
N VAL A 345 -17.97 -1.65 12.33
CA VAL A 345 -18.26 -1.41 10.89
C VAL A 345 -19.40 -0.40 10.69
N ASN A 346 -19.51 0.57 11.59
CA ASN A 346 -20.57 1.57 11.63
C ASN A 346 -20.74 2.38 10.33
N PHE A 347 -19.65 2.64 9.61
CA PHE A 347 -19.65 3.31 8.31
C PHE A 347 -20.49 2.57 7.26
N LEU A 348 -20.66 1.24 7.41
CA LEU A 348 -21.49 0.40 6.55
C LEU A 348 -22.83 0.05 7.22
N LYS A 349 -22.83 -0.18 8.53
CA LYS A 349 -24.03 -0.48 9.33
C LYS A 349 -25.06 0.64 9.25
N GLY A 350 -24.65 1.91 9.35
CA GLY A 350 -25.56 3.05 9.27
C GLY A 350 -26.37 3.06 7.96
N PRO A 351 -25.71 3.11 6.79
CA PRO A 351 -26.37 3.02 5.48
C PRO A 351 -27.24 1.76 5.33
N PHE A 352 -26.79 0.62 5.85
CA PHE A 352 -27.55 -0.63 5.82
C PHE A 352 -28.86 -0.53 6.62
N LEU A 353 -28.83 0.00 7.85
CA LEU A 353 -30.03 0.17 8.68
C LEU A 353 -31.00 1.21 8.09
N VAL A 354 -30.49 2.27 7.47
CA VAL A 354 -31.31 3.22 6.70
C VAL A 354 -32.00 2.50 5.53
N ALA A 355 -31.31 1.61 4.84
CA ALA A 355 -31.91 0.80 3.77
C ALA A 355 -33.00 -0.15 4.32
N CYS A 356 -32.77 -0.79 5.48
CA CYS A 356 -33.77 -1.62 6.16
C CYS A 356 -35.04 -0.83 6.52
N GLN A 357 -34.89 0.39 7.06
CA GLN A 357 -36.02 1.25 7.38
C GLN A 357 -36.80 1.64 6.12
N LYS A 358 -36.11 2.03 5.04
CA LYS A 358 -36.74 2.37 3.75
C LYS A 358 -37.48 1.16 3.13
N ALA A 359 -36.98 -0.05 3.36
CA ALA A 359 -37.62 -1.29 2.93
C ALA A 359 -38.77 -1.76 3.85
N GLY A 360 -39.07 -1.03 4.94
CA GLY A 360 -40.18 -1.33 5.84
C GLY A 360 -39.92 -2.44 6.86
N LEU A 361 -38.65 -2.72 7.17
CA LEU A 361 -38.28 -3.80 8.10
C LEU A 361 -38.21 -3.38 9.57
N ILE A 362 -38.08 -2.08 9.85
CA ILE A 362 -37.85 -1.52 11.19
C ILE A 362 -39.04 -0.69 11.64
#